data_AF-A0A382WK59-F1
#
_entry.id   AF-A0A382WK59-F1
#
_cell.length_a   1.000
_cell.length_b   1.000
_cell.length_c   1.000
_cell.angle_alpha   90.00
_cell.angle_beta   90.00
_cell.angle_gamma   90.00
#
_symmetry.space_group_name_H-M   'P 1'
#
loop_
_entity.id
_entity.type
_entity.pdbx_description
1 polymer ?
#
loop_
_entity_poly.entity_id
_entity_poly.type
_entity_poly.pdbx_seq_one_letter_code
_entity_poly.pdbx_strand_id
1 'polypeptide(L)'
;MKGENTDGHNYIKQALDAGATACIVERDGDIYNSVFKVSSTRDFLNKIASMYRGNFTCPVIGITGSNGKTTTKDLLAHVFTADRKVMFTRGNFNSTIGVPLSIFECGKDVDIAIIEMGASRPGEVEYICNIAQPDMGVITNVFEAHIEFFGSIETIA
;
A
#
# COMPACT_ATOMS: atom_id res chain seq x y z
N MET A 1 -3.16 13.89 -5.30
CA MET A 1 -4.43 13.16 -5.08
C MET A 1 -5.38 14.01 -4.26
N LYS A 2 -6.69 13.92 -4.50
CA LYS A 2 -7.70 14.53 -3.62
C LYS A 2 -8.02 13.59 -2.45
N GLY A 3 -7.83 14.07 -1.22
CA GLY A 3 -8.27 13.40 0.01
C GLY A 3 -9.59 13.97 0.53
N GLU A 4 -10.04 13.48 1.69
CA GLU A 4 -11.28 13.96 2.34
C GLU A 4 -11.13 15.39 2.85
N ASN A 5 -10.01 15.68 3.52
CA ASN A 5 -9.78 16.97 4.18
C ASN A 5 -8.86 17.91 3.38
N THR A 6 -8.09 17.37 2.42
CA THR A 6 -7.10 18.14 1.68
C THR A 6 -6.99 17.68 0.23
N ASP A 7 -6.63 18.60 -0.67
CA ASP A 7 -6.39 18.30 -2.07
C ASP A 7 -4.91 18.51 -2.40
N GLY A 8 -4.21 17.40 -2.69
CA GLY A 8 -2.77 17.40 -2.99
C GLY A 8 -2.39 18.28 -4.19
N HIS A 9 -3.34 18.56 -5.09
CA HIS A 9 -3.09 19.45 -6.24
C HIS A 9 -2.72 20.88 -5.81
N ASN A 10 -3.15 21.32 -4.62
CA ASN A 10 -2.82 22.65 -4.09
C ASN A 10 -1.35 22.78 -3.69
N TYR A 11 -0.59 21.68 -3.65
CA TYR A 11 0.79 21.63 -3.18
C TYR A 11 1.81 21.32 -4.30
N ILE A 12 1.39 21.36 -5.58
CA ILE A 12 2.27 21.01 -6.72
C ILE A 12 3.52 21.89 -6.74
N LYS A 13 3.35 23.23 -6.65
CA LYS A 13 4.48 24.15 -6.65
C LYS A 13 5.43 23.87 -5.48
N GLN A 14 4.89 23.66 -4.29
CA GLN A 14 5.69 23.33 -3.10
C GLN A 14 6.47 22.03 -3.29
N ALA A 15 5.86 21.00 -3.89
CA ALA A 15 6.54 19.74 -4.17
C ALA A 15 7.70 19.93 -5.16
N LEU A 16 7.49 20.70 -6.24
CA LEU A 16 8.53 21.01 -7.22
C LEU A 16 9.66 21.84 -6.60
N ASP A 17 9.34 22.86 -5.81
CA ASP A 17 10.31 23.70 -5.10
C ASP A 17 11.13 22.87 -4.09
N ALA A 18 10.54 21.81 -3.53
CA ALA A 18 11.21 20.85 -2.64
C ALA A 18 12.05 19.79 -3.40
N GLY A 19 12.14 19.86 -4.72
CA GLY A 19 12.99 18.98 -5.54
C GLY A 19 12.27 17.78 -6.16
N ALA A 20 10.93 17.73 -6.13
CA ALA A 20 10.20 16.69 -6.84
C ALA A 20 10.50 16.76 -8.35
N THR A 21 10.97 15.65 -8.93
CA THR A 21 11.28 15.57 -10.36
C THR A 21 10.03 15.47 -11.24
N ALA A 22 8.94 14.95 -10.69
CA ALA A 22 7.66 14.83 -11.37
C ALA A 22 6.48 14.96 -10.41
N CYS A 23 5.34 15.43 -10.92
CA CYS A 23 4.06 15.44 -10.21
C CYS A 23 2.98 14.79 -11.08
N ILE A 24 2.28 13.80 -10.53
CA ILE A 24 1.16 13.12 -11.21
C ILE A 24 -0.16 13.72 -10.71
N VAL A 25 -1.00 14.18 -11.63
CA VAL A 25 -2.20 14.98 -11.33
C VAL A 25 -3.42 14.50 -12.10
N GLU A 26 -4.62 14.73 -11.58
CA GLU A 26 -5.91 14.43 -12.24
C GLU A 26 -6.50 15.63 -12.98
N ARG A 27 -6.08 16.84 -12.59
CA ARG A 27 -6.55 18.10 -13.19
C ARG A 27 -5.50 18.65 -14.12
N ASP A 28 -5.96 19.46 -15.08
CA ASP A 28 -5.07 20.36 -15.77
C ASP A 28 -4.45 21.30 -14.72
N GLY A 29 -3.16 21.13 -14.51
CA GLY A 29 -2.34 22.00 -13.66
C GLY A 29 -1.40 22.81 -14.53
N ASP A 30 -0.83 23.85 -13.93
CA ASP A 30 0.18 24.73 -14.53
C ASP A 30 1.14 23.99 -15.48
N ILE A 31 1.47 24.64 -16.61
CA ILE A 31 2.27 24.10 -17.72
C ILE A 31 3.74 23.95 -17.30
N TYR A 32 4.02 23.06 -16.34
CA TYR A 32 5.38 22.64 -16.00
C TYR A 32 5.67 21.34 -16.75
N ASN A 33 6.86 21.25 -17.34
CA ASN A 33 7.31 20.04 -18.05
C ASN A 33 7.38 18.79 -17.14
N SER A 34 7.38 18.97 -15.82
CA SER A 34 7.42 17.92 -14.79
C SER A 34 6.03 17.50 -14.28
N VAL A 35 4.94 18.07 -14.81
CA VAL A 35 3.57 17.73 -14.38
C VAL A 35 2.91 16.84 -15.43
N PHE A 36 2.48 15.65 -15.01
CA PHE A 36 1.87 14.65 -15.88
C PHE A 36 0.43 14.40 -15.47
N LYS A 37 -0.49 14.69 -16.38
CA LYS A 37 -1.92 14.45 -16.17
C LYS A 37 -2.28 12.99 -16.44
N VAL A 38 -3.06 12.42 -15.55
CA VAL A 38 -3.67 11.08 -15.64
C VAL A 38 -5.17 11.19 -15.36
N SER A 39 -5.94 10.17 -15.75
CA SER A 39 -7.38 10.12 -15.44
C SER A 39 -7.66 9.89 -13.96
N SER A 40 -6.79 9.14 -13.28
CA SER A 40 -6.90 8.77 -11.87
C SER A 40 -5.51 8.59 -11.28
N THR A 41 -5.16 9.41 -10.30
CA THR A 41 -3.89 9.33 -9.57
C THR A 41 -3.82 8.06 -8.73
N ARG A 42 -4.95 7.58 -8.21
CA ARG A 42 -5.03 6.30 -7.50
C ARG A 42 -4.74 5.13 -8.43
N ASP A 43 -5.38 5.07 -9.59
CA ASP A 43 -5.16 3.96 -10.53
C ASP A 43 -3.74 3.98 -11.10
N PHE A 44 -3.21 5.18 -11.34
CA PHE A 44 -1.81 5.34 -11.72
C PHE A 44 -0.86 4.81 -10.64
N LEU A 45 -1.08 5.20 -9.36
CA LEU A 45 -0.27 4.73 -8.23
C LEU A 45 -0.28 3.20 -8.15
N ASN A 46 -1.45 2.59 -8.24
CA ASN A 46 -1.58 1.13 -8.17
C ASN A 46 -0.90 0.45 -9.33
N LYS A 47 -1.10 0.95 -10.56
CA LYS A 47 -0.48 0.36 -11.75
C LYS A 47 1.04 0.39 -11.65
N ILE A 48 1.61 1.50 -11.21
CA ILE A 48 3.06 1.62 -11.02
C ILE A 48 3.53 0.73 -9.88
N ALA A 49 2.78 0.62 -8.77
CA ALA A 49 3.11 -0.28 -7.67
C ALA A 49 3.07 -1.76 -8.08
N SER A 50 2.04 -2.19 -8.81
CA SER A 50 1.96 -3.55 -9.37
C SER A 50 3.11 -3.86 -10.31
N MET A 51 3.46 -2.91 -11.20
CA MET A 51 4.62 -3.04 -12.09
C MET A 51 5.92 -3.13 -11.29
N TYR A 52 6.07 -2.33 -10.23
CA TYR A 52 7.24 -2.34 -9.36
C TYR A 52 7.36 -3.67 -8.60
N ARG A 53 6.25 -4.17 -8.03
CA ARG A 53 6.14 -5.49 -7.40
C ARG A 53 6.54 -6.62 -8.35
N GLY A 54 6.24 -6.50 -9.64
CA GLY A 54 6.65 -7.46 -10.68
C GLY A 54 8.17 -7.58 -10.85
N ASN A 55 8.95 -6.62 -10.36
CA ASN A 55 10.42 -6.67 -10.39
C ASN A 55 11.02 -7.35 -9.15
N PHE A 56 10.21 -7.78 -8.18
CA PHE A 56 10.72 -8.41 -6.96
C PHE A 56 11.13 -9.84 -7.27
N THR A 57 12.30 -10.22 -6.75
CA THR A 57 12.78 -11.61 -6.78
C THR A 57 12.56 -12.32 -5.45
N CYS A 58 12.30 -11.57 -4.37
CA CYS A 58 12.03 -12.11 -3.04
C CYS A 58 10.56 -12.49 -2.86
N PRO A 59 10.26 -13.47 -1.99
CA PRO A 59 8.90 -13.78 -1.60
C PRO A 59 8.24 -12.62 -0.83
N VAL A 60 6.94 -12.45 -1.05
CA VAL A 60 6.08 -11.47 -0.39
C VAL A 60 5.03 -12.18 0.46
N ILE A 61 4.98 -11.87 1.74
CA ILE A 61 3.95 -12.32 2.68
C ILE A 61 2.93 -11.19 2.86
N GLY A 62 1.66 -11.45 2.55
CA GLY A 62 0.55 -10.54 2.88
C GLY A 62 -0.09 -10.93 4.22
N ILE A 63 -0.31 -9.96 5.11
CA ILE A 63 -0.94 -10.19 6.42
C ILE A 63 -2.22 -9.38 6.52
N THR A 64 -3.36 -10.06 6.66
CA THR A 64 -4.69 -9.46 6.85
C THR A 64 -5.41 -10.09 8.04
N GLY A 65 -6.62 -9.65 8.32
CA GLY A 65 -7.49 -10.10 9.41
C GLY A 65 -8.04 -8.93 10.22
N SER A 66 -9.03 -9.19 11.06
CA SER A 66 -9.69 -8.15 11.86
C SER A 66 -8.71 -7.52 12.85
N ASN A 67 -8.02 -8.34 13.65
CA ASN A 67 -7.09 -7.90 14.69
C ASN A 67 -5.74 -8.63 14.62
N GLY A 68 -4.69 -8.03 15.19
CA GLY A 68 -3.38 -8.68 15.34
C GLY A 68 -2.46 -8.62 14.12
N LYS A 69 -2.86 -7.95 13.02
CA LYS A 69 -2.05 -7.77 11.80
C LYS A 69 -0.66 -7.21 12.12
N THR A 70 -0.59 -6.09 12.82
CA THR A 70 0.66 -5.41 13.17
C THR A 70 1.53 -6.26 14.09
N THR A 71 0.96 -6.89 15.12
CA THR A 71 1.70 -7.79 16.02
C THR A 71 2.30 -8.96 15.24
N THR A 72 1.53 -9.61 14.37
CA THR A 72 2.01 -10.73 13.56
C THR A 72 3.11 -10.29 12.60
N LYS A 73 2.94 -9.14 11.93
CA LYS A 73 3.96 -8.55 11.05
C LYS A 73 5.26 -8.28 11.82
N ASP A 74 5.17 -7.63 12.98
CA ASP A 74 6.35 -7.27 13.78
C ASP A 74 7.07 -8.51 14.33
N LEU A 75 6.33 -9.53 14.76
CA LEU A 75 6.92 -10.81 15.19
C LEU A 75 7.62 -11.54 14.05
N LEU A 76 6.98 -11.64 12.87
CA LEU A 76 7.60 -12.26 11.70
C LEU A 76 8.85 -11.48 11.25
N ALA A 77 8.77 -10.14 11.21
CA ALA A 77 9.91 -9.30 10.89
C ALA A 77 11.05 -9.52 11.90
N HIS A 78 10.75 -9.57 13.20
CA HIS A 78 11.74 -9.82 14.24
C HIS A 78 12.44 -11.19 14.06
N VAL A 79 11.68 -12.24 13.75
CA VAL A 79 12.25 -13.58 13.52
C VAL A 79 13.11 -13.61 12.25
N PHE A 80 12.62 -13.09 11.13
CA PHE A 80 13.36 -13.14 9.86
C PHE A 80 14.59 -12.21 9.84
N THR A 81 14.57 -11.09 10.57
CA THR A 81 15.73 -10.19 10.64
C THR A 81 16.93 -10.80 11.38
N ALA A 82 16.78 -11.98 11.99
CA ALA A 82 17.90 -12.71 12.59
C ALA A 82 18.97 -13.10 11.55
N ASP A 83 18.58 -13.44 10.32
CA ASP A 83 19.49 -13.91 9.27
C ASP A 83 19.18 -13.37 7.85
N ARG A 84 18.12 -12.57 7.68
CA ARG A 84 17.67 -12.05 6.38
C ARG A 84 17.50 -10.54 6.38
N LYS A 85 17.63 -9.93 5.20
CA LYS A 85 17.21 -8.55 4.92
C LYS A 85 15.71 -8.54 4.69
N VAL A 86 14.97 -7.98 5.65
CA VAL A 86 13.51 -7.95 5.64
C VAL A 86 12.99 -6.56 5.30
N MET A 87 12.13 -6.45 4.30
CA MET A 87 11.25 -5.31 4.16
C MET A 87 9.93 -5.63 4.86
N PHE A 88 9.38 -4.67 5.60
CA PHE A 88 8.04 -4.82 6.16
C PHE A 88 7.32 -3.49 6.25
N THR A 89 5.98 -3.50 6.13
CA THR A 89 5.14 -2.29 6.21
C THR A 89 5.44 -1.48 7.47
N ARG A 90 5.80 -0.21 7.26
CA ARG A 90 6.05 0.78 8.32
C ARG A 90 4.80 1.58 8.64
N GLY A 91 4.68 2.02 9.89
CA GLY A 91 3.57 2.87 10.33
C GLY A 91 2.20 2.29 9.99
N ASN A 92 1.34 3.12 9.41
CA ASN A 92 -0.03 2.78 9.02
C ASN A 92 -0.19 2.64 7.48
N PHE A 93 0.88 2.29 6.76
CA PHE A 93 0.85 2.12 5.30
C PHE A 93 0.26 0.77 4.86
N ASN A 94 -0.91 0.43 5.40
CA ASN A 94 -1.61 -0.84 5.18
C ASN A 94 -2.92 -0.70 4.37
N SER A 95 -3.31 0.52 3.99
CA SER A 95 -4.55 0.80 3.26
C SER A 95 -4.40 0.70 1.73
N THR A 96 -5.47 0.96 0.98
CA THR A 96 -5.47 1.02 -0.50
C THR A 96 -4.47 2.02 -1.10
N ILE A 97 -4.08 3.06 -0.34
CA ILE A 97 -2.99 3.97 -0.72
C ILE A 97 -1.67 3.55 -0.06
N GLY A 98 -1.74 3.07 1.19
CA GLY A 98 -0.55 2.71 1.97
C GLY A 98 0.22 1.51 1.39
N VAL A 99 -0.46 0.47 0.93
CA VAL A 99 0.17 -0.73 0.38
C VAL A 99 1.04 -0.40 -0.85
N PRO A 100 0.57 0.36 -1.86
CA PRO A 100 1.43 0.85 -2.93
C PRO A 100 2.71 1.55 -2.45
N LEU A 101 2.62 2.38 -1.39
CA LEU A 101 3.78 3.08 -0.84
C LEU A 101 4.75 2.11 -0.16
N SER A 102 4.23 1.16 0.62
CA SER A 102 5.05 0.08 1.22
C SER A 102 5.79 -0.74 0.17
N ILE A 103 5.16 -1.01 -0.97
CA ILE A 103 5.78 -1.73 -2.09
C ILE A 103 7.00 -0.97 -2.62
N PHE A 104 6.93 0.35 -2.75
CA PHE A 104 8.06 1.16 -3.23
C PHE A 104 9.25 1.20 -2.26
N GLU A 105 9.06 0.86 -0.99
CA GLU A 105 10.16 0.74 -0.01
C GLU A 105 10.99 -0.54 -0.21
N CYS A 106 10.52 -1.50 -1.02
CA CYS A 106 11.27 -2.72 -1.28
C CYS A 106 12.47 -2.47 -2.20
N GLY A 107 13.67 -2.72 -1.68
CA GLY A 107 14.92 -2.68 -2.43
C GLY A 107 15.24 -4.00 -3.15
N LYS A 108 16.23 -3.95 -4.05
CA LYS A 108 16.69 -5.13 -4.81
C LYS A 108 17.34 -6.23 -3.97
N ASP A 109 17.91 -5.86 -2.82
CA ASP A 109 18.64 -6.77 -1.94
C ASP A 109 17.79 -7.28 -0.76
N VAL A 110 16.47 -7.17 -0.85
CA VAL A 110 15.55 -7.70 0.16
C VAL A 110 15.43 -9.21 -0.02
N ASP A 111 15.56 -9.97 1.05
CA ASP A 111 15.42 -11.44 1.04
C ASP A 111 13.96 -11.87 1.22
N ILE A 112 13.15 -11.05 1.89
CA ILE A 112 11.71 -11.28 2.13
C ILE A 112 10.98 -9.96 2.41
N ALA A 113 9.78 -9.81 1.87
CA ALA A 113 8.90 -8.67 2.12
C ALA A 113 7.64 -9.07 2.88
N ILE A 114 7.25 -8.30 3.89
CA ILE A 114 6.06 -8.54 4.72
C ILE A 114 5.13 -7.33 4.64
N ILE A 115 4.02 -7.48 3.94
CA ILE A 115 3.08 -6.41 3.68
C ILE A 115 1.84 -6.58 4.56
N GLU A 116 1.63 -5.61 5.44
CA GLU A 116 0.39 -5.51 6.22
C GLU A 116 -0.73 -4.97 5.34
N MET A 117 -1.86 -5.67 5.32
CA MET A 117 -2.98 -5.43 4.42
C MET A 117 -4.24 -5.18 5.25
N GLY A 118 -4.60 -3.92 5.38
CA GLY A 118 -5.80 -3.45 6.05
C GLY A 118 -6.93 -3.18 5.06
N ALA A 119 -8.14 -3.57 5.45
CA ALA A 119 -9.37 -3.26 4.72
C ALA A 119 -10.43 -2.75 5.70
N SER A 120 -11.17 -1.74 5.27
CA SER A 120 -12.33 -1.18 5.97
C SER A 120 -13.62 -1.41 5.19
N ARG A 121 -13.54 -1.84 3.93
CA ARG A 121 -14.70 -2.14 3.08
C ARG A 121 -14.55 -3.48 2.35
N PRO A 122 -15.67 -4.13 2.00
CA PRO A 122 -15.65 -5.31 1.13
C PRO A 122 -14.90 -5.04 -0.17
N GLY A 123 -14.10 -6.01 -0.62
CA GLY A 123 -13.28 -5.93 -1.84
C GLY A 123 -11.95 -5.20 -1.68
N GLU A 124 -11.68 -4.49 -0.58
CA GLU A 124 -10.40 -3.79 -0.40
C GLU A 124 -9.21 -4.75 -0.20
N VAL A 125 -9.43 -5.90 0.45
CA VAL A 125 -8.38 -6.94 0.57
C VAL A 125 -8.03 -7.49 -0.82
N GLU A 126 -9.04 -7.81 -1.63
CA GLU A 126 -8.82 -8.25 -3.02
C GLU A 126 -8.05 -7.18 -3.81
N TYR A 127 -8.44 -5.91 -3.67
CA TYR A 127 -7.79 -4.79 -4.32
C TYR A 127 -6.30 -4.68 -3.96
N ILE A 128 -5.95 -4.70 -2.68
CA ILE A 128 -4.54 -4.60 -2.26
C ILE A 128 -3.75 -5.88 -2.55
N CYS A 129 -4.38 -7.05 -2.55
CA CYS A 129 -3.77 -8.30 -3.03
C CYS A 129 -3.45 -8.24 -4.53
N ASN A 130 -4.33 -7.66 -5.34
CA ASN A 130 -4.08 -7.48 -6.78
C ASN A 130 -2.89 -6.55 -7.04
N ILE A 131 -2.58 -5.64 -6.11
CA ILE A 131 -1.41 -4.76 -6.19
C ILE A 131 -0.15 -5.47 -5.69
N ALA A 132 -0.21 -6.01 -4.47
CA ALA A 132 0.93 -6.59 -3.78
C ALA A 132 1.33 -7.99 -4.23
N GLN A 133 0.43 -8.71 -4.92
CA GLN A 133 0.64 -10.06 -5.44
C GLN A 133 1.40 -10.95 -4.42
N PRO A 134 0.86 -11.16 -3.20
CA PRO A 134 1.57 -11.91 -2.18
C PRO A 134 1.76 -13.37 -2.61
N ASP A 135 2.96 -13.92 -2.39
CA ASP A 135 3.26 -15.34 -2.61
C ASP A 135 2.67 -16.22 -1.49
N MET A 136 2.45 -15.64 -0.31
CA MET A 136 1.85 -16.28 0.86
C MET A 136 0.90 -15.31 1.57
N GLY A 137 -0.25 -15.83 2.02
CA GLY A 137 -1.23 -15.06 2.79
C GLY A 137 -1.35 -15.55 4.23
N VAL A 138 -1.39 -14.62 5.18
CA VAL A 138 -1.68 -14.87 6.60
C VAL A 138 -2.96 -14.11 6.96
N ILE A 139 -3.98 -14.85 7.39
CA ILE A 139 -5.20 -14.29 7.97
C ILE A 139 -5.11 -14.51 9.48
N THR A 140 -4.97 -13.45 10.25
CA THR A 140 -4.76 -13.56 11.71
C THR A 140 -6.00 -14.03 12.45
N ASN A 141 -7.16 -13.42 12.15
CA ASN A 141 -8.47 -13.82 12.64
C ASN A 141 -9.56 -13.11 11.82
N VAL A 142 -10.78 -13.65 11.92
CA VAL A 142 -12.01 -13.06 11.41
C VAL A 142 -12.92 -12.81 12.61
N PHE A 143 -13.08 -11.55 12.98
CA PHE A 143 -13.96 -11.09 14.06
C PHE A 143 -14.70 -9.83 13.65
N GLU A 144 -15.73 -9.47 14.43
CA GLU A 144 -16.47 -8.21 14.31
C GLU A 144 -15.56 -6.99 14.50
N ALA A 145 -14.87 -6.58 13.44
CA ALA A 145 -14.19 -5.31 13.31
C ALA A 145 -14.84 -4.58 12.13
N HIS A 146 -15.11 -3.29 12.29
CA HIS A 146 -15.72 -2.47 11.23
C HIS A 146 -17.09 -2.98 10.74
N ILE A 147 -17.92 -3.58 11.61
CA ILE A 147 -19.29 -4.05 11.28
C ILE A 147 -20.10 -2.98 10.56
N GLU A 148 -19.97 -1.71 10.95
CA GLU A 148 -20.71 -0.60 10.32
C GLU A 148 -20.45 -0.49 8.81
N PHE A 149 -19.30 -0.96 8.33
CA PHE A 149 -18.90 -0.92 6.92
C PHE A 149 -19.02 -2.28 6.21
N PHE A 150 -18.92 -3.40 6.94
CA PHE A 150 -18.98 -4.75 6.37
C PHE A 150 -20.36 -5.41 6.46
N GLY A 151 -21.23 -4.96 7.37
CA GLY A 151 -22.61 -5.45 7.52
C GLY A 151 -22.76 -6.79 8.25
N SER A 152 -21.91 -7.79 7.97
CA SER A 152 -21.96 -9.10 8.64
C SER A 152 -20.58 -9.76 8.75
N ILE A 153 -20.44 -10.75 9.66
CA ILE A 153 -19.20 -11.54 9.81
C ILE A 153 -18.90 -12.34 8.54
N GLU A 154 -19.92 -12.85 7.84
CA GLU A 154 -19.76 -13.58 6.58
C GLU A 154 -19.16 -12.71 5.48
N THR A 155 -19.32 -11.39 5.56
CA THR A 155 -18.72 -10.44 4.61
C THR A 155 -17.27 -10.09 5.00
N ILE A 156 -16.88 -10.30 6.26
CA ILE A 156 -15.52 -10.12 6.76
C ILE A 156 -14.66 -11.36 6.46
N ALA A 157 -15.27 -12.56 6.47
CA ALA A 157 -14.65 -13.85 6.18
C ALA A 157 -14.28 -14.01 4.71
#